data_AF-A0A7K2VUL4-F1
#
_entry.id   AF-A0A7K2VUL4-F1
#
_cell.length_a   1.000
_cell.length_b   1.000
_cell.length_c   1.000
_cell.angle_alpha   90.00
_cell.angle_beta   90.00
_cell.angle_gamma   90.00
#
_symmetry.space_group_name_H-M   'P 1'
#
loop_
_entity.id
_entity.type
_entity.pdbx_description
1 polymer ?
#
loop_
_entity_poly.entity_id
_entity_poly.type
_entity_poly.pdbx_seq_one_letter_code
_entity_poly.pdbx_strand_id
1 'polypeptide(L)'
;MPTMPPGAPPRPDGSAFLAWLRAARPAAAPGVWRLGHRPRPETEPELTPARQLLSGAVIAFLVGWLVWSLLWNGYLGGWWVLPLELFTPDSWREGNDRVGNAVLWYSYYTLIALAILFVVARIGRWGEVWRRFGPPAWVTSATPAEPPPPEPGEDPADWPDLRAHGA
;
A
#
# COMPACT_ATOMS: atom_id res chain seq x y z
N MET A 1 23.88 33.85 49.86
CA MET A 1 23.11 32.75 49.22
C MET A 1 23.69 31.44 49.73
N PRO A 2 22.90 30.46 50.20
CA PRO A 2 23.46 29.25 50.78
C PRO A 2 24.20 28.45 49.71
N THR A 3 25.45 28.06 49.99
CA THR A 3 26.30 27.26 49.10
C THR A 3 25.86 25.79 49.11
N MET A 4 25.60 25.23 47.94
CA MET A 4 25.18 23.84 47.77
C MET A 4 26.38 22.89 47.96
N PRO A 5 26.24 21.76 48.69
CA PRO A 5 27.34 20.84 48.95
C PRO A 5 27.87 20.21 47.65
N PRO A 6 29.20 20.00 47.51
CA PRO A 6 29.78 19.41 46.31
C PRO A 6 29.29 17.97 46.12
N GLY A 7 28.76 17.64 44.94
CA GLY A 7 28.27 16.31 44.59
C GLY A 7 26.77 16.07 44.76
N ALA A 8 26.00 17.08 45.17
CA ALA A 8 24.56 17.00 45.11
C ALA A 8 24.10 16.90 43.64
N PRO A 9 23.23 15.93 43.27
CA PRO A 9 22.71 15.84 41.93
C PRO A 9 22.02 17.16 41.54
N PRO A 10 22.08 17.58 40.27
CA PRO A 10 21.38 18.77 39.80
C PRO A 10 19.90 18.66 40.18
N ARG A 11 19.33 19.78 40.63
CA ARG A 11 17.88 19.82 40.94
C ARG A 11 17.12 19.43 39.66
N PRO A 12 16.08 18.60 39.77
CA PRO A 12 15.29 18.22 38.61
C PRO A 12 14.60 19.46 38.01
N ASP A 13 14.77 19.66 36.71
CA ASP A 13 14.33 20.86 35.97
C ASP A 13 12.80 20.93 35.73
N GLY A 14 12.02 19.99 36.28
CA GLY A 14 10.56 19.94 36.15
C GLY A 14 10.03 19.51 34.77
N SER A 15 10.89 19.37 33.76
CA SER A 15 10.53 19.00 32.39
C SER A 15 9.78 17.66 32.30
N ALA A 16 10.20 16.66 33.06
CA ALA A 16 9.54 15.36 33.13
C ALA A 16 8.11 15.45 33.70
N PHE A 17 7.90 16.34 34.67
CA PHE A 17 6.58 16.58 35.24
C PHE A 17 5.67 17.28 34.25
N LEU A 18 6.16 18.32 33.56
CA LEU A 18 5.41 18.99 32.50
C LEU A 18 5.06 18.05 31.34
N ALA A 19 5.99 17.16 30.97
CA ALA A 19 5.74 16.12 29.96
C ALA A 19 4.65 15.12 30.42
N TRP A 20 4.67 14.73 31.70
CA TRP A 20 3.62 13.88 32.27
C TRP A 20 2.26 14.58 32.32
N LEU A 21 2.25 15.87 32.62
CA LEU A 21 1.04 16.67 32.79
C LEU A 21 0.35 16.95 31.44
N ARG A 22 1.14 17.14 30.38
CA ARG A 22 0.65 17.33 29.00
C ARG A 22 0.39 16.02 28.24
N ALA A 23 0.69 14.87 28.82
CA ALA A 23 0.46 13.59 28.16
C ALA A 23 -1.04 13.38 27.91
N ALA A 24 -1.40 13.07 26.65
CA ALA A 24 -2.78 12.84 26.25
C ALA A 24 -3.44 11.71 27.07
N ARG A 25 -4.66 11.97 27.56
CA ARG A 25 -5.49 11.01 28.32
C ARG A 25 -6.82 10.76 27.62
N PRO A 26 -6.84 9.99 26.52
CA PRO A 26 -8.08 9.69 25.82
C PRO A 26 -9.09 8.95 26.71
N ALA A 27 -10.35 8.99 26.31
CA ALA A 27 -11.41 8.22 26.95
C ALA A 27 -11.10 6.71 26.77
N ALA A 28 -11.12 5.96 27.87
CA ALA A 28 -10.85 4.54 27.87
C ALA A 28 -11.82 3.83 28.81
N ALA A 29 -12.06 2.53 28.58
CA ALA A 29 -12.94 1.72 29.40
C ALA A 29 -12.44 1.62 30.87
N PRO A 30 -13.34 1.37 31.84
CA PRO A 30 -12.96 1.14 33.22
C PRO A 30 -11.90 0.03 33.33
N GLY A 31 -10.78 0.31 34.01
CA GLY A 31 -9.66 -0.63 34.17
C GLY A 31 -8.51 -0.46 33.15
N VAL A 32 -8.63 0.44 32.18
CA VAL A 32 -7.55 0.74 31.22
C VAL A 32 -6.69 1.91 31.71
N TRP A 33 -5.38 1.71 31.76
CA TRP A 33 -4.43 2.77 32.13
C TRP A 33 -4.36 3.83 31.01
N ARG A 34 -4.62 5.09 31.35
CA ARG A 34 -4.90 6.16 30.36
C ARG A 34 -3.67 6.93 29.88
N LEU A 35 -2.60 6.98 30.67
CA LEU A 35 -1.41 7.76 30.32
C LEU A 35 -0.73 7.16 29.09
N GLY A 36 -0.72 7.90 27.98
CA GLY A 36 -0.15 7.43 26.73
C GLY A 36 -0.98 6.34 26.04
N HIS A 37 -2.23 6.13 26.45
CA HIS A 37 -3.10 5.17 25.80
C HIS A 37 -3.37 5.61 24.35
N ARG A 38 -2.99 4.79 23.38
CA ARG A 38 -3.42 4.95 21.99
C ARG A 38 -4.61 4.02 21.77
N PRO A 39 -5.82 4.55 21.48
CA PRO A 39 -6.96 3.70 21.19
C PRO A 39 -6.63 2.81 20.01
N ARG A 40 -6.80 1.50 20.18
CA ARG A 40 -6.66 0.55 19.08
C ARG A 40 -7.75 0.89 18.05
N PRO A 41 -7.41 1.07 16.76
CA PRO A 41 -8.42 1.28 15.73
C PRO A 41 -9.42 0.12 15.76
N GLU A 42 -10.71 0.43 15.69
CA GLU A 42 -11.80 -0.54 15.88
C GLU A 42 -11.88 -1.57 14.74
N THR A 43 -11.24 -1.27 13.61
CA THR A 43 -11.06 -2.19 12.49
C THR A 43 -9.56 -2.37 12.27
N GLU A 44 -9.06 -3.55 12.61
CA GLU A 44 -7.75 -3.98 12.15
C GLU A 44 -7.86 -4.11 10.63
N PRO A 45 -7.15 -3.27 9.82
CA PRO A 45 -7.27 -3.38 8.39
C PRO A 45 -6.87 -4.80 8.02
N GLU A 46 -7.79 -5.53 7.37
CA GLU A 46 -7.56 -6.86 6.85
C GLU A 46 -6.55 -6.73 5.70
N LEU A 47 -5.30 -6.45 6.06
CA LEU A 47 -4.20 -6.32 5.13
C LEU A 47 -4.00 -7.72 4.61
N THR A 48 -4.55 -8.02 3.43
CA THR A 48 -4.20 -9.27 2.73
C THR A 48 -2.67 -9.38 2.81
N PRO A 49 -2.12 -10.46 3.39
CA PRO A 49 -0.69 -10.56 3.65
C PRO A 49 0.07 -10.25 2.35
N ALA A 50 1.03 -9.34 2.41
CA ALA A 50 1.77 -8.90 1.22
C ALA A 50 2.37 -10.09 0.45
N ARG A 51 2.75 -11.15 1.18
CA ARG A 51 3.21 -12.42 0.63
C ARG A 51 2.16 -13.11 -0.23
N GLN A 52 0.90 -13.14 0.21
CA GLN A 52 -0.18 -13.80 -0.51
C GLN A 52 -0.57 -13.02 -1.78
N LEU A 53 -0.49 -11.69 -1.73
CA LEU A 53 -0.63 -10.83 -2.92
C LEU A 53 0.50 -11.08 -3.92
N LEU A 54 1.77 -11.08 -3.48
CA LEU A 54 2.91 -11.36 -4.36
C LEU A 54 2.88 -12.78 -4.92
N SER A 55 2.55 -13.78 -4.11
CA SER A 55 2.45 -15.16 -4.56
C SER A 55 1.35 -15.32 -5.61
N GLY A 56 0.18 -14.70 -5.42
CA GLY A 56 -0.90 -14.71 -6.43
C GLY A 56 -0.48 -14.04 -7.74
N ALA A 57 0.22 -12.91 -7.65
CA ALA A 57 0.80 -12.19 -8.78
C ALA A 57 1.83 -13.03 -9.55
N VAL A 58 2.78 -13.64 -8.84
CA VAL A 58 3.84 -14.49 -9.44
C VAL A 58 3.23 -15.75 -10.05
N ILE A 59 2.31 -16.42 -9.36
CA ILE A 59 1.64 -17.61 -9.89
C ILE A 59 0.86 -17.25 -11.16
N ALA A 60 0.08 -16.17 -11.16
CA ALA A 60 -0.63 -15.72 -12.35
C ALA A 60 0.34 -15.42 -13.51
N PHE A 61 1.45 -14.74 -13.24
CA PHE A 61 2.50 -14.50 -14.24
C PHE A 61 3.08 -15.80 -14.79
N LEU A 62 3.43 -16.77 -13.93
CA LEU A 62 3.96 -18.07 -14.34
C LEU A 62 2.95 -18.87 -15.17
N VAL A 63 1.66 -18.82 -14.82
CA VAL A 63 0.59 -19.44 -15.61
C VAL A 63 0.47 -18.80 -16.98
N GLY A 64 0.44 -17.46 -17.07
CA GLY A 64 0.40 -16.75 -18.35
C GLY A 64 1.63 -17.02 -19.21
N TRP A 65 2.82 -17.03 -18.59
CA TRP A 65 4.08 -17.38 -19.23
C TRP A 65 4.08 -18.82 -19.75
N LEU A 66 3.58 -19.77 -18.95
CA LEU A 66 3.45 -21.15 -19.34
C LEU A 66 2.53 -21.30 -20.55
N VAL A 67 1.35 -20.68 -20.52
CA VAL A 67 0.41 -20.69 -21.64
C VAL A 67 1.06 -20.11 -22.90
N TRP A 68 1.73 -18.95 -22.79
CA TRP A 68 2.46 -18.35 -23.91
C TRP A 68 3.55 -19.27 -24.45
N SER A 69 4.33 -19.88 -23.56
CA SER A 69 5.39 -20.82 -23.92
C SER A 69 4.84 -22.05 -24.64
N LEU A 70 3.73 -22.61 -24.18
CA LEU A 70 3.06 -23.74 -24.85
C LEU A 70 2.56 -23.36 -26.23
N LEU A 71 2.04 -22.13 -26.37
CA LEU A 71 1.53 -21.63 -27.65
C LEU A 71 2.69 -21.43 -28.63
N TRP A 72 3.76 -20.78 -28.17
CA TRP A 72 4.96 -20.47 -28.94
C TRP A 72 5.73 -21.72 -29.38
N ASN A 73 5.83 -22.73 -28.50
CA ASN A 73 6.47 -24.01 -28.83
C ASN A 73 5.55 -24.96 -29.62
N GLY A 74 4.32 -24.54 -29.95
CA GLY A 74 3.39 -25.33 -30.76
C GLY A 74 2.75 -26.52 -30.04
N TYR A 75 2.90 -26.63 -28.71
CA TYR A 75 2.33 -27.73 -27.91
C TYR A 75 0.81 -27.71 -27.85
N LEU A 76 0.21 -26.54 -27.98
CA LEU A 76 -1.25 -26.41 -28.06
C LEU A 76 -1.79 -26.88 -29.42
N GLY A 77 -0.94 -27.20 -30.42
CA GLY A 77 -1.39 -27.61 -31.75
C GLY A 77 -1.85 -26.44 -32.62
N GLY A 78 -2.43 -26.72 -33.80
CA GLY A 78 -2.84 -25.69 -34.77
C GLY A 78 -4.21 -25.06 -34.51
N TRP A 79 -4.99 -25.54 -33.53
CA TRP A 79 -6.38 -25.09 -33.35
C TRP A 79 -6.51 -23.61 -32.98
N TRP A 80 -5.51 -23.03 -32.33
CA TRP A 80 -5.52 -21.60 -31.99
C TRP A 80 -5.26 -20.72 -33.23
N VAL A 81 -4.72 -21.29 -34.31
CA VAL A 81 -4.53 -20.59 -35.60
C VAL A 81 -5.80 -20.66 -36.46
N LEU A 82 -6.67 -21.66 -36.23
CA LEU A 82 -7.90 -21.85 -37.00
C LEU A 82 -8.80 -20.61 -37.07
N PRO A 83 -9.05 -19.84 -36.00
CA PRO A 83 -9.87 -18.63 -36.11
C PRO A 83 -9.25 -17.62 -37.07
N LEU A 84 -7.93 -17.47 -37.05
CA LEU A 84 -7.23 -16.64 -38.01
C LEU A 84 -7.45 -17.21 -39.42
N GLU A 85 -7.23 -18.50 -39.62
CA GLU A 85 -7.44 -19.23 -40.90
C GLU A 85 -8.84 -19.07 -41.48
N LEU A 86 -9.87 -19.13 -40.64
CA LEU A 86 -11.27 -18.95 -41.01
C LEU A 86 -11.62 -17.50 -41.35
N PHE A 87 -11.09 -16.52 -40.61
CA PHE A 87 -11.44 -15.11 -40.81
C PHE A 87 -10.66 -14.43 -41.92
N THR A 88 -9.44 -14.88 -42.20
CA THR A 88 -8.61 -14.30 -43.25
C THR A 88 -8.50 -15.28 -44.42
N PRO A 89 -8.91 -14.91 -45.65
CA PRO A 89 -8.82 -15.81 -46.80
C PRO A 89 -7.36 -16.00 -47.27
N ASP A 90 -7.06 -17.14 -47.89
CA ASP A 90 -5.69 -17.51 -48.33
C ASP A 90 -5.07 -16.45 -49.26
N SER A 91 -5.88 -15.75 -50.05
CA SER A 91 -5.45 -14.61 -50.88
C SER A 91 -4.74 -13.48 -50.11
N TRP A 92 -5.04 -13.31 -48.81
CA TRP A 92 -4.37 -12.32 -47.94
C TRP A 92 -3.14 -12.89 -47.25
N ARG A 93 -3.02 -14.23 -47.16
CA ARG A 93 -1.83 -14.91 -46.63
C ARG A 93 -0.76 -15.14 -47.69
N GLU A 94 -1.18 -15.48 -48.90
CA GLU A 94 -0.34 -15.85 -50.03
C GLU A 94 -0.20 -14.70 -51.05
N GLY A 95 -0.99 -13.64 -50.91
CA GLY A 95 -0.82 -12.41 -51.66
C GLY A 95 0.60 -11.85 -51.45
N ASN A 96 1.24 -11.41 -52.53
CA ASN A 96 2.66 -11.04 -52.66
C ASN A 96 3.16 -9.91 -51.70
N ASP A 97 2.34 -9.44 -50.77
CA ASP A 97 2.65 -8.43 -49.76
C ASP A 97 3.15 -9.05 -48.46
N ARG A 98 4.46 -9.34 -48.43
CA ARG A 98 5.20 -9.81 -47.25
C ARG A 98 4.96 -8.94 -46.00
N VAL A 99 4.75 -7.63 -46.19
CA VAL A 99 4.47 -6.69 -45.10
C VAL A 99 3.07 -6.90 -44.52
N GLY A 100 2.05 -7.09 -45.36
CA GLY A 100 0.66 -7.32 -44.91
C GLY A 100 0.53 -8.61 -44.11
N ASN A 101 1.19 -9.68 -44.58
CA ASN A 101 1.25 -10.95 -43.87
C ASN A 101 1.94 -10.79 -42.49
N ALA A 102 3.06 -10.08 -42.43
CA ALA A 102 3.76 -9.83 -41.16
C ALA A 102 2.89 -9.06 -40.16
N VAL A 103 2.21 -7.98 -40.61
CA VAL A 103 1.32 -7.18 -39.75
C VAL A 103 0.15 -8.02 -39.24
N LEU A 104 -0.45 -8.87 -40.09
CA LEU A 104 -1.53 -9.76 -39.70
C LEU A 104 -1.09 -10.71 -38.59
N TRP A 105 0.04 -11.40 -38.77
CA TRP A 105 0.55 -12.31 -37.75
C TRP A 105 0.95 -11.59 -36.47
N TYR A 106 1.73 -10.51 -36.56
CA TYR A 106 2.16 -9.77 -35.36
C TYR A 106 0.98 -9.16 -34.60
N SER A 107 -0.04 -8.64 -35.28
CA SER A 107 -1.25 -8.14 -34.62
C SER A 107 -2.01 -9.26 -33.91
N TYR A 108 -2.13 -10.43 -34.53
CA TYR A 108 -2.76 -11.59 -33.91
C TYR A 108 -2.01 -12.07 -32.65
N TYR A 109 -0.68 -12.23 -32.74
CA TYR A 109 0.15 -12.56 -31.58
C TYR A 109 0.05 -11.49 -30.49
N THR A 110 0.01 -10.21 -30.87
CA THR A 110 -0.14 -9.10 -29.93
C THR A 110 -1.49 -9.18 -29.20
N LEU A 111 -2.58 -9.48 -29.92
CA LEU A 111 -3.91 -9.65 -29.31
C LEU A 111 -3.94 -10.79 -28.30
N ILE A 112 -3.33 -11.93 -28.64
CA ILE A 112 -3.23 -13.07 -27.71
C ILE A 112 -2.39 -12.71 -26.48
N ALA A 113 -1.23 -12.07 -26.68
CA ALA A 113 -0.37 -11.63 -25.58
C ALA A 113 -1.11 -10.65 -24.66
N LEU A 114 -1.88 -9.71 -25.22
CA LEU A 114 -2.71 -8.78 -24.46
C LEU A 114 -3.83 -9.49 -23.70
N ALA A 115 -4.48 -10.48 -24.30
CA ALA A 115 -5.50 -11.28 -23.62
C ALA A 115 -4.91 -12.04 -22.42
N ILE A 116 -3.74 -12.66 -22.59
CA ILE A 116 -3.02 -13.32 -21.49
C ILE A 116 -2.65 -12.30 -20.40
N LEU A 117 -2.05 -11.17 -20.78
CA LEU A 117 -1.71 -10.10 -19.83
C LEU A 117 -2.93 -9.60 -19.08
N PHE A 118 -4.08 -9.45 -19.74
CA PHE A 118 -5.33 -9.05 -19.12
C PHE A 118 -5.81 -10.06 -18.09
N VAL A 119 -5.79 -11.35 -18.42
CA VAL A 119 -6.16 -12.44 -17.49
C VAL A 119 -5.21 -12.48 -16.30
N VAL A 120 -3.90 -12.36 -16.53
CA VAL A 120 -2.88 -12.30 -15.46
C VAL A 120 -3.11 -11.09 -14.55
N ALA A 121 -3.35 -9.91 -15.13
CA ALA A 121 -3.64 -8.70 -14.37
C ALA A 121 -4.93 -8.83 -13.54
N ARG A 122 -5.96 -9.47 -14.12
CA ARG A 122 -7.26 -9.68 -13.48
C ARG A 122 -7.21 -10.70 -12.34
N ILE A 123 -6.44 -11.78 -12.49
CA ILE A 123 -6.31 -12.85 -11.50
C ILE A 123 -5.30 -12.47 -10.40
N GLY A 124 -4.18 -11.85 -10.76
CA GLY A 124 -3.09 -11.52 -9.84
C GLY A 124 -3.39 -10.36 -8.87
N ARG A 125 -4.63 -9.86 -8.81
CA ARG A 125 -5.04 -8.68 -8.02
C ARG A 125 -4.09 -7.50 -8.23
N TRP A 126 -3.62 -7.30 -9.47
CA TRP A 126 -2.59 -6.30 -9.78
C TRP A 126 -3.05 -4.86 -9.45
N GLY A 127 -4.37 -4.62 -9.47
CA GLY A 127 -4.96 -3.36 -9.00
C GLY A 127 -4.74 -3.09 -7.50
N GLU A 128 -4.69 -4.14 -6.67
CA GLU A 128 -4.39 -4.02 -5.24
C GLU A 128 -2.89 -3.71 -5.02
N VAL A 129 -2.02 -4.30 -5.84
CA VAL A 129 -0.57 -4.04 -5.86
C VAL A 129 -0.31 -2.59 -6.29
N TRP A 130 -0.96 -2.12 -7.36
CA TRP A 130 -0.88 -0.72 -7.80
C TRP A 130 -1.46 0.26 -6.78
N ARG A 131 -2.53 -0.10 -6.06
CA ARG A 131 -3.09 0.75 -5.00
C ARG A 131 -2.16 0.85 -3.79
N ARG A 132 -1.37 -0.19 -3.51
CA ARG A 132 -0.51 -0.28 -2.30
C ARG A 132 0.96 0.08 -2.54
N PHE A 133 1.47 -0.09 -3.76
CA PHE A 133 2.87 0.18 -4.12
C PHE A 133 3.02 1.19 -5.27
N GLY A 134 1.92 1.60 -5.88
CA GLY A 134 1.92 2.65 -6.88
C GLY A 134 2.10 4.05 -6.27
N PRO A 135 2.11 5.08 -7.12
CA PRO A 135 2.41 6.46 -6.73
C PRO A 135 1.62 7.02 -5.52
N PRO A 136 0.36 6.65 -5.24
CA PRO A 136 -0.36 7.15 -4.06
C PRO A 136 0.25 6.70 -2.73
N ALA A 137 0.85 5.52 -2.67
CA ALA A 137 1.45 4.99 -1.44
C ALA A 137 2.78 5.68 -1.08
N TRP A 138 3.43 6.30 -2.05
CA TRP A 138 4.63 7.12 -1.82
C TRP A 138 4.28 8.45 -1.17
N VAL A 139 3.05 8.93 -1.33
CA VAL A 139 2.57 10.18 -0.72
C VAL A 139 2.13 9.97 0.75
N THR A 140 1.58 8.81 1.07
CA THR A 140 1.05 8.50 2.42
C THR A 140 2.11 8.11 3.46
N SER A 141 3.38 8.01 3.06
CA SER A 141 4.48 7.85 4.03
C SER A 141 4.78 9.14 4.80
N ALA A 142 3.98 10.20 4.61
CA ALA A 142 3.96 11.35 5.50
C ALA A 142 3.66 10.86 6.92
N THR A 143 4.71 10.83 7.74
CA THR A 143 4.73 10.63 9.18
C THR A 143 3.43 11.14 9.81
N PRO A 144 2.71 10.34 10.64
CA PRO A 144 1.55 10.83 11.38
C PRO A 144 1.91 12.17 12.02
N ALA A 145 1.24 13.23 11.57
CA ALA A 145 1.50 14.58 12.06
C ALA A 145 1.36 14.56 13.58
N GLU A 146 2.44 14.95 14.26
CA GLU A 146 2.41 15.18 15.70
C GLU A 146 1.26 16.15 15.98
N PRO A 147 0.32 15.81 16.89
CA PRO A 147 -0.82 16.68 17.14
C PRO A 147 -0.32 18.09 17.47
N PRO A 148 -1.00 19.13 16.96
CA PRO A 148 -0.57 20.51 17.16
C PRO A 148 -0.41 20.79 18.66
N PRO A 149 0.63 21.53 19.05
CA PRO A 149 0.81 21.90 20.45
C PRO A 149 -0.46 22.61 20.96
N PRO A 150 -0.92 22.30 22.19
CA PRO A 150 -2.13 22.89 22.74
C PRO A 150 -2.03 24.41 22.76
N GLU A 151 -3.16 25.10 22.52
CA GLU A 151 -3.18 26.55 22.44
C GLU A 151 -2.80 27.19 23.79
N PRO A 152 -2.14 28.37 23.84
CA PRO A 152 -1.58 28.99 25.06
C PRO A 152 -2.55 29.38 26.19
N GLY A 153 -3.79 28.89 26.20
CA GLY A 153 -4.75 29.00 27.31
C GLY A 153 -5.34 27.66 27.76
N GLU A 154 -5.05 26.57 27.04
CA GLU A 154 -5.46 25.20 27.36
C GLU A 154 -4.31 24.36 27.93
N ASP A 155 -3.10 24.94 28.09
CA ASP A 155 -1.99 24.21 28.73
C ASP A 155 -2.40 23.85 30.16
N PRO A 156 -2.53 22.56 30.50
CA PRO A 156 -2.94 22.17 31.84
C PRO A 156 -1.93 22.61 32.90
N ALA A 157 -0.71 22.99 32.50
CA ALA A 157 0.31 23.58 33.38
C ALA A 157 -0.06 24.98 33.90
N ASP A 158 -0.98 25.68 33.24
CA ASP A 158 -1.49 26.99 33.68
C ASP A 158 -2.61 26.90 34.71
N TRP A 159 -3.14 25.70 34.98
CA TRP A 159 -4.24 25.45 35.90
C TRP A 159 -5.44 26.41 35.71
N PRO A 160 -5.96 26.56 34.48
CA PRO A 160 -6.99 27.55 34.19
C PRO A 160 -8.25 27.38 35.05
N ASP A 161 -8.66 26.15 35.36
CA ASP A 161 -9.80 25.86 36.23
C ASP A 161 -9.58 26.38 37.67
N LEU A 162 -8.39 26.22 38.22
CA LEU A 162 -8.08 26.71 39.57
C LEU A 162 -8.07 28.24 39.62
N ARG A 163 -7.54 28.89 38.58
CA ARG A 163 -7.56 30.35 38.48
C ARG A 163 -8.97 30.90 38.25
N ALA A 164 -9.80 30.21 37.46
CA ALA A 164 -11.19 30.59 37.22
C ALA A 164 -12.04 30.52 38.51
N HIS A 165 -11.68 29.65 39.44
CA HIS A 165 -12.35 29.50 40.73
C HIS A 165 -11.69 30.24 41.90
N GLY A 166 -10.69 31.08 41.63
CA GLY A 166 -10.15 32.05 42.60
C GLY A 166 -9.25 31.46 43.68
N ALA A 167 -8.44 30.45 43.36
CA ALA A 167 -7.33 29.97 44.19
C ALA A 167 -5.99 30.61 43.79
#